data_AF-A0A942AI45-F1
#
_entry.id   AF-A0A942AI45-F1
#
_cell.length_a   1.000
_cell.length_b   1.000
_cell.length_c   1.000
_cell.angle_alpha   90.00
_cell.angle_beta   90.00
_cell.angle_gamma   90.00
#
_symmetry.space_group_name_H-M   'P 1'
#
loop_
_entity.id
_entity.type
_entity.pdbx_description
1 polymer ?
#
loop_
_entity_poly.entity_id
_entity_poly.type
_entity_poly.pdbx_seq_one_letter_code
_entity_poly.pdbx_strand_id
1 'polypeptide(L)'
;MIKTILHLSDTHGLHKRLGKLPHADVIIHSGDITFGGNENEVIDFLEWFGSLPHRHKIFIAGNHDDCLYQASIEGLPDNIHYLCNEGIMIENTKFYGVPMFVADCLEGIYEKQIRQIPTGTDILITHQPPLGILDFSKNRHYGNEKLLERIGIVKPKYHFFGHIHQAYGIQKYEETICVNSAVVNENYELVNTPKLFKINKI
;
A
#
# COMPACT_ATOMS: atom_id res chain seq x y z
N MET A 1 5.86 1.81 20.99
CA MET A 1 5.77 2.93 20.02
C MET A 1 6.48 2.51 18.74
N ILE A 2 5.81 2.68 17.60
CA ILE A 2 6.38 2.38 16.29
C ILE A 2 7.51 3.38 16.03
N LYS A 3 8.69 2.88 15.66
CA LYS A 3 9.88 3.68 15.32
C LYS A 3 10.30 3.46 13.88
N THR A 4 9.95 2.33 13.30
CA THR A 4 10.39 1.94 11.97
C THR A 4 9.26 1.30 11.16
N ILE A 5 9.18 1.68 9.89
CA ILE A 5 8.23 1.12 8.92
C ILE A 5 9.01 0.65 7.70
N LEU A 6 8.77 -0.58 7.26
CA LEU A 6 9.23 -1.10 5.98
C LEU A 6 8.06 -1.09 4.99
N HIS A 7 8.17 -0.36 3.89
CA HIS A 7 7.13 -0.29 2.86
C HIS A 7 7.58 -0.95 1.56
N LEU A 8 6.68 -1.72 0.96
CA LEU A 8 6.80 -2.37 -0.34
C LEU A 8 5.43 -2.42 -1.03
N SER A 9 5.41 -2.71 -2.31
CA SER A 9 4.20 -2.81 -3.13
C SER A 9 4.50 -3.59 -4.40
N ASP A 10 3.47 -4.06 -5.09
CA ASP A 10 3.58 -4.62 -6.45
C ASP A 10 4.56 -5.80 -6.50
N THR A 11 4.40 -6.76 -5.58
CA THR A 11 5.22 -7.97 -5.59
C THR A 11 4.77 -8.94 -6.67
N HIS A 12 3.49 -8.93 -7.05
CA HIS A 12 2.90 -9.79 -8.07
C HIS A 12 3.32 -11.27 -7.92
N GLY A 13 3.18 -11.81 -6.72
CA GLY A 13 3.56 -13.20 -6.41
C GLY A 13 5.07 -13.48 -6.31
N LEU A 14 5.93 -12.46 -6.46
CA LEU A 14 7.39 -12.61 -6.37
C LEU A 14 7.95 -12.35 -4.97
N HIS A 15 7.10 -12.20 -3.95
CA HIS A 15 7.47 -11.81 -2.59
C HIS A 15 8.53 -12.73 -1.95
N LYS A 16 8.49 -14.04 -2.21
CA LYS A 16 9.54 -14.99 -1.72
C LYS A 16 10.93 -14.72 -2.31
N ARG A 17 11.02 -14.03 -3.45
CA ARG A 17 12.29 -13.70 -4.13
C ARG A 17 12.94 -12.41 -3.62
N LEU A 18 12.25 -11.62 -2.77
CA LEU A 18 12.83 -10.43 -2.14
C LEU A 18 13.97 -10.74 -1.15
N GLY A 19 14.14 -12.01 -0.78
CA GLY A 19 15.20 -12.43 0.13
C GLY A 19 15.02 -11.87 1.55
N LYS A 20 16.14 -11.54 2.20
CA LYS A 20 16.12 -11.06 3.59
C LYS A 20 15.70 -9.59 3.65
N LEU A 21 14.55 -9.34 4.26
CA LEU A 21 14.04 -7.99 4.48
C LEU A 21 14.65 -7.33 5.73
N PRO A 22 14.82 -5.99 5.74
CA PRO A 22 15.20 -5.26 6.94
C PRO A 22 14.19 -5.44 8.07
N HIS A 23 14.67 -5.45 9.31
CA HIS A 23 13.80 -5.43 10.48
C HIS A 23 13.08 -4.08 10.59
N ALA A 24 11.79 -4.10 10.86
CA ALA A 24 10.99 -2.93 11.20
C ALA A 24 9.88 -3.30 12.19
N ASP A 25 9.35 -2.30 12.90
CA ASP A 25 8.20 -2.50 13.80
C ASP A 25 6.93 -2.85 13.01
N VAL A 26 6.74 -2.20 11.86
CA VAL A 26 5.63 -2.46 10.93
C VAL A 26 6.16 -2.70 9.52
N ILE A 27 5.66 -3.73 8.84
CA ILE A 27 5.80 -3.90 7.39
C ILE A 27 4.47 -3.60 6.70
N ILE A 28 4.50 -2.88 5.58
CA ILE A 28 3.31 -2.44 4.83
C ILE A 28 3.44 -2.85 3.36
N HIS A 29 2.46 -3.59 2.84
CA HIS A 29 2.32 -3.91 1.41
C HIS A 29 1.14 -3.16 0.78
N SER A 30 1.39 -2.23 -0.14
CA SER A 30 0.35 -1.37 -0.71
C SER A 30 -0.34 -1.91 -1.97
N GLY A 31 -0.71 -3.19 -1.98
CA GLY A 31 -1.45 -3.81 -3.08
C GLY A 31 -0.61 -4.49 -4.15
N ASP A 32 -1.29 -5.24 -5.02
CA ASP A 32 -0.74 -6.11 -6.06
C ASP A 32 0.17 -7.20 -5.45
N ILE A 33 -0.41 -7.94 -4.50
CA ILE A 33 0.22 -9.11 -3.89
C ILE A 33 0.16 -10.32 -4.82
N THR A 34 -0.82 -10.36 -5.73
CA THR A 34 -1.02 -11.40 -6.73
C THR A 34 -0.66 -10.91 -8.13
N PHE A 35 -0.39 -11.84 -9.05
CA PHE A 35 -0.26 -11.55 -10.47
C PHE A 35 -1.56 -11.85 -11.21
N GLY A 36 -2.17 -13.01 -10.95
CA GLY A 36 -3.36 -13.50 -11.63
C GLY A 36 -4.66 -13.34 -10.84
N GLY A 37 -4.62 -12.73 -9.65
CA GLY A 37 -5.81 -12.43 -8.85
C GLY A 37 -6.54 -13.65 -8.31
N ASN A 38 -5.84 -14.77 -8.06
CA ASN A 38 -6.47 -15.98 -7.51
C ASN A 38 -6.11 -16.25 -6.04
N GLU A 39 -6.99 -16.99 -5.36
CA GLU A 39 -6.89 -17.28 -3.92
C GLU A 39 -5.59 -18.00 -3.53
N ASN A 40 -5.05 -18.88 -4.39
CA ASN A 40 -3.80 -19.58 -4.07
C ASN A 40 -2.61 -18.62 -3.98
N GLU A 41 -2.59 -17.56 -4.80
CA GLU A 41 -1.56 -16.53 -4.71
C GLU A 41 -1.69 -15.71 -3.42
N VAL A 42 -2.92 -15.43 -2.99
CA VAL A 42 -3.17 -14.77 -1.70
C VAL A 42 -2.71 -15.65 -0.54
N ILE A 43 -3.00 -16.94 -0.56
CA ILE A 43 -2.54 -17.90 0.46
C ILE A 43 -1.01 -17.94 0.48
N ASP A 44 -0.36 -18.05 -0.68
CA ASP A 44 1.11 -18.05 -0.80
C ASP A 44 1.73 -16.75 -0.24
N PHE A 45 1.10 -15.61 -0.52
CA PHE A 45 1.48 -14.32 0.05
C PHE A 45 1.30 -14.31 1.57
N LEU A 46 0.16 -14.75 2.11
CA LEU A 46 -0.13 -14.72 3.54
C LEU A 46 0.79 -15.65 4.34
N GLU A 47 1.12 -16.83 3.80
CA GLU A 47 2.11 -17.73 4.40
C GLU A 47 3.49 -17.06 4.52
N TRP A 48 3.95 -16.44 3.44
CA TRP A 48 5.20 -15.70 3.45
C TRP A 48 5.15 -14.50 4.39
N PHE A 49 4.12 -13.67 4.26
CA PHE A 49 3.96 -12.44 5.02
C PHE A 49 3.88 -12.74 6.51
N GLY A 50 3.11 -13.77 6.90
CA GLY A 50 3.01 -14.24 8.27
C GLY A 50 4.31 -14.78 8.86
N SER A 51 5.18 -15.39 8.03
CA SER A 51 6.49 -15.89 8.47
C SER A 51 7.50 -14.77 8.81
N LEU A 52 7.25 -13.53 8.37
CA LEU A 52 8.17 -12.42 8.60
C LEU A 52 8.23 -12.01 10.08
N PRO A 53 9.41 -11.61 10.60
CA PRO A 53 9.60 -11.32 12.02
C PRO A 53 9.04 -9.96 12.48
N HIS A 54 8.47 -9.17 11.56
CA HIS A 54 7.94 -7.83 11.85
C HIS A 54 6.76 -7.89 12.83
N ARG A 55 6.75 -6.97 13.82
CA ARG A 55 5.79 -7.02 14.92
C ARG A 55 4.36 -6.84 14.44
N HIS A 56 4.12 -5.91 13.51
CA HIS A 56 2.84 -5.75 12.81
C HIS A 56 3.04 -5.78 11.30
N LYS A 57 2.01 -6.23 10.59
CA LYS A 57 2.04 -6.39 9.14
C LYS A 57 0.73 -5.89 8.57
N ILE A 58 0.78 -4.90 7.69
CA ILE A 58 -0.40 -4.29 7.09
C ILE A 58 -0.34 -4.53 5.59
N PHE A 59 -1.47 -4.88 4.98
CA PHE A 59 -1.58 -4.88 3.53
C PHE A 59 -2.95 -4.40 3.08
N ILE A 60 -3.01 -3.93 1.84
CA ILE A 60 -4.25 -3.64 1.12
C ILE A 60 -4.23 -4.42 -0.21
N ALA A 61 -5.37 -4.48 -0.89
CA ALA A 61 -5.46 -4.99 -2.25
C ALA A 61 -5.10 -3.92 -3.29
N GLY A 62 -4.50 -4.35 -4.40
CA GLY A 62 -4.32 -3.56 -5.62
C GLY A 62 -5.22 -4.07 -6.75
N ASN A 63 -4.97 -3.58 -7.97
CA ASN A 63 -5.81 -3.89 -9.12
C ASN A 63 -5.58 -5.27 -9.73
N HIS A 64 -4.59 -6.03 -9.25
CA HIS A 64 -4.40 -7.43 -9.59
C HIS A 64 -5.08 -8.38 -8.59
N ASP A 65 -5.51 -7.89 -7.42
CA ASP A 65 -5.95 -8.74 -6.31
C ASP A 65 -7.48 -9.02 -6.33
N ASP A 66 -8.05 -9.25 -7.52
CA ASP A 66 -9.51 -9.34 -7.74
C ASP A 66 -10.22 -10.37 -6.87
N CYS A 67 -9.58 -11.49 -6.50
CA CYS A 67 -10.17 -12.46 -5.56
C CYS A 67 -10.44 -11.89 -4.16
N LEU A 68 -9.85 -10.75 -3.80
CA LEU A 68 -10.14 -10.04 -2.56
C LEU A 68 -11.35 -9.10 -2.68
N TYR A 69 -11.91 -8.90 -3.88
CA TYR A 69 -13.06 -8.03 -4.08
C TYR A 69 -14.29 -8.57 -3.36
N GLN A 70 -14.83 -7.79 -2.42
CA GLN A 70 -15.96 -8.18 -1.56
C GLN A 70 -15.72 -9.45 -0.72
N ALA A 71 -14.47 -9.94 -0.66
CA ALA A 71 -14.11 -11.10 0.13
C ALA A 71 -13.80 -10.70 1.58
N SER A 72 -14.03 -11.64 2.49
CA SER A 72 -13.57 -11.57 3.87
C SER A 72 -12.40 -12.51 4.10
N ILE A 73 -11.32 -12.02 4.67
CA ILE A 73 -10.19 -12.87 5.07
C ILE A 73 -10.37 -13.23 6.55
N GLU A 74 -10.71 -14.48 6.81
CA GLU A 74 -10.86 -15.00 8.16
C GLU A 74 -9.57 -15.66 8.67
N GLY A 75 -9.38 -15.71 9.98
CA GLY A 75 -8.28 -16.46 10.59
C GLY A 75 -6.89 -15.81 10.47
N LEU A 76 -6.80 -14.53 10.10
CA LEU A 76 -5.53 -13.80 10.17
C LEU A 76 -5.03 -13.73 11.63
N PRO A 77 -3.74 -13.94 11.88
CA PRO A 77 -3.15 -13.68 13.19
C PRO A 77 -3.35 -12.22 13.61
N ASP A 78 -3.44 -11.95 14.92
CA ASP A 78 -3.73 -10.62 15.48
C ASP A 78 -2.77 -9.50 15.03
N ASN A 79 -1.60 -9.85 14.50
CA ASN A 79 -0.60 -8.90 14.03
C ASN A 79 -0.52 -8.75 12.50
N ILE A 80 -1.46 -9.34 11.76
CA ILE A 80 -1.63 -9.18 10.32
C ILE A 80 -2.96 -8.49 10.06
N HIS A 81 -2.89 -7.38 9.35
CA HIS A 81 -4.02 -6.48 9.15
C HIS A 81 -4.24 -6.27 7.65
N TYR A 82 -5.31 -6.83 7.11
CA TYR A 82 -5.85 -6.41 5.83
C TYR A 82 -6.70 -5.17 6.06
N LEU A 83 -6.49 -4.09 5.30
CA LEU A 83 -7.32 -2.89 5.37
C LEU A 83 -8.09 -2.69 4.06
N CYS A 84 -9.41 -2.66 4.14
CA CYS A 84 -10.29 -2.41 3.01
C CYS A 84 -11.25 -1.24 3.30
N ASN A 85 -10.86 -0.03 2.90
CA ASN A 85 -11.61 1.21 3.17
C ASN A 85 -11.85 1.43 4.66
N GLU A 86 -10.85 1.11 5.48
CA GLU A 86 -10.94 1.14 6.94
C GLU A 86 -9.62 1.56 7.57
N GLY A 87 -9.67 1.87 8.87
CA GLY A 87 -8.51 2.28 9.63
C GLY A 87 -8.26 1.44 10.87
N ILE A 88 -7.00 1.40 11.30
CA ILE A 88 -6.56 0.71 12.50
C ILE A 88 -5.64 1.62 13.31
N MET A 89 -5.72 1.54 14.63
CA MET A 89 -4.78 2.19 15.53
C MET A 89 -3.78 1.17 16.07
N ILE A 90 -2.49 1.42 15.83
CA ILE A 90 -1.40 0.59 16.34
C ILE A 90 -0.45 1.49 17.11
N GLU A 91 -0.33 1.26 18.42
CA GLU A 91 0.57 2.01 19.32
C GLU A 91 0.46 3.54 19.20
N ASN A 92 -0.77 4.06 19.15
CA ASN A 92 -1.14 5.47 18.96
C ASN A 92 -0.88 6.05 17.56
N THR A 93 -0.57 5.23 16.56
CA THR A 93 -0.51 5.66 15.15
C THR A 93 -1.75 5.16 14.41
N LYS A 94 -2.43 6.06 13.71
CA LYS A 94 -3.62 5.76 12.90
C LYS A 94 -3.23 5.48 11.45
N PHE A 95 -3.52 4.26 11.02
CA PHE A 95 -3.38 3.82 9.64
C PHE A 95 -4.74 3.81 8.97
N TYR A 96 -4.80 4.13 7.68
CA TYR A 96 -6.02 3.97 6.87
C TYR A 96 -5.66 3.40 5.50
N GLY A 97 -6.39 2.37 5.07
CA GLY A 97 -6.14 1.65 3.82
C GLY A 97 -7.29 1.80 2.84
N VAL A 98 -6.97 2.11 1.58
CA VAL A 98 -7.93 2.17 0.46
C VAL A 98 -7.41 1.25 -0.65
N PRO A 99 -8.03 0.07 -0.86
CA PRO A 99 -7.66 -0.82 -1.96
C PRO A 99 -8.09 -0.25 -3.30
N MET A 100 -7.48 -0.72 -4.39
CA MET A 100 -7.86 -0.33 -5.75
C MET A 100 -8.36 -1.54 -6.53
N PHE A 101 -9.68 -1.78 -6.49
CA PHE A 101 -10.29 -2.79 -7.35
C PHE A 101 -10.72 -2.19 -8.69
N VAL A 102 -10.50 -2.92 -9.78
CA VAL A 102 -10.87 -2.45 -11.14
C VAL A 102 -12.36 -2.14 -11.22
N ALA A 103 -13.21 -2.99 -10.64
CA ALA A 103 -14.66 -2.79 -10.59
C ALA A 103 -15.05 -1.45 -9.92
N ASP A 104 -14.46 -1.14 -8.75
CA ASP A 104 -14.73 0.10 -8.03
C ASP A 104 -14.27 1.35 -8.81
N CYS A 105 -13.18 1.24 -9.57
CA CYS A 105 -12.71 2.32 -10.44
C CYS A 105 -13.71 2.57 -11.58
N LEU A 106 -14.22 1.52 -12.22
CA LEU A 106 -15.17 1.62 -13.33
C LEU A 106 -16.54 2.17 -12.89
N GLU A 107 -16.97 1.84 -11.68
CA GLU A 107 -18.25 2.28 -11.12
C GLU A 107 -18.17 3.65 -10.39
N GLY A 108 -16.97 4.25 -10.33
CA GLY A 108 -16.73 5.48 -9.58
C GLY A 108 -16.89 5.33 -8.06
N ILE A 109 -16.89 4.11 -7.56
CA ILE A 109 -16.92 3.79 -6.12
C ILE A 109 -15.58 4.16 -5.49
N TYR A 110 -14.47 3.89 -6.18
CA TYR A 110 -13.12 4.18 -5.68
C TYR A 110 -12.95 5.64 -5.26
N GLU A 111 -13.42 6.59 -6.08
CA GLU A 111 -13.37 8.02 -5.73
C GLU A 111 -14.29 8.39 -4.56
N LYS A 112 -15.41 7.69 -4.39
CA LYS A 112 -16.27 7.87 -3.21
C LYS A 112 -15.52 7.43 -1.96
N GLN A 113 -14.81 6.30 -2.00
CA GLN A 113 -14.02 5.81 -0.87
C GLN A 113 -12.86 6.74 -0.53
N ILE A 114 -12.15 7.27 -1.53
CA ILE A 114 -11.13 8.30 -1.33
C ILE A 114 -11.69 9.48 -0.53
N ARG A 115 -12.88 9.97 -0.88
CA ARG A 115 -13.49 11.11 -0.16
C ARG A 115 -13.82 10.80 1.31
N GLN A 116 -13.98 9.53 1.68
CA GLN A 116 -14.27 9.10 3.05
C GLN A 116 -13.02 8.95 3.94
N ILE A 117 -11.80 8.99 3.39
CA ILE A 117 -10.56 8.84 4.18
C ILE A 117 -10.57 9.80 5.38
N PRO A 118 -10.59 9.36 6.65
CA PRO A 118 -10.80 10.24 7.80
C PRO A 118 -9.70 11.29 8.00
N THR A 119 -10.10 12.47 8.48
CA THR A 119 -9.14 13.45 9.01
C THR A 119 -8.46 12.92 10.28
N GLY A 120 -7.20 13.27 10.48
CA GLY A 120 -6.38 12.72 11.57
C GLY A 120 -5.84 11.31 11.28
N THR A 121 -5.85 10.86 10.03
CA THR A 121 -5.06 9.72 9.56
C THR A 121 -3.58 10.10 9.55
N ASP A 122 -2.74 9.34 10.25
CA ASP A 122 -1.29 9.62 10.30
C ASP A 122 -0.56 9.01 9.10
N ILE A 123 -0.96 7.80 8.72
CA ILE A 123 -0.37 7.03 7.63
C ILE A 123 -1.48 6.54 6.72
N LEU A 124 -1.50 7.05 5.50
CA LEU A 124 -2.43 6.64 4.45
C LEU A 124 -1.76 5.58 3.56
N ILE A 125 -2.51 4.54 3.23
CA ILE A 125 -2.08 3.46 2.33
C ILE A 125 -3.11 3.38 1.20
N THR A 126 -2.69 3.63 -0.02
CA THR A 126 -3.52 3.43 -1.23
C THR A 126 -2.71 2.63 -2.23
N HIS A 127 -3.36 1.96 -3.18
CA HIS A 127 -2.60 1.33 -4.25
C HIS A 127 -2.23 2.36 -5.34
N GLN A 128 -3.22 3.13 -5.82
CA GLN A 128 -3.00 4.21 -6.78
C GLN A 128 -2.26 5.41 -6.17
N PRO A 129 -1.33 6.07 -6.90
CA PRO A 129 -0.75 7.34 -6.47
C PRO A 129 -1.72 8.53 -6.59
N PRO A 130 -1.47 9.64 -5.88
CA PRO A 130 -2.12 10.92 -6.16
C PRO A 130 -1.63 11.51 -7.49
N LEU A 131 -2.49 12.27 -8.17
CA LEU A 131 -2.14 12.93 -9.44
C LEU A 131 -0.90 13.83 -9.28
N GLY A 132 0.07 13.68 -10.18
CA GLY A 132 1.28 14.49 -10.24
C GLY A 132 2.36 14.15 -9.19
N ILE A 133 2.17 13.10 -8.40
CA ILE A 133 3.11 12.67 -7.37
C ILE A 133 3.49 11.22 -7.62
N LEU A 134 4.71 11.00 -8.12
CA LEU A 134 5.25 9.65 -8.40
C LEU A 134 4.28 8.78 -9.23
N ASP A 135 3.65 9.39 -10.24
CA ASP A 135 2.57 8.78 -11.03
C ASP A 135 2.79 8.86 -12.56
N PHE A 136 3.94 9.36 -12.99
CA PHE A 136 4.26 9.55 -14.41
C PHE A 136 4.93 8.29 -14.98
N SER A 137 4.33 7.73 -16.03
CA SER A 137 4.88 6.60 -16.79
C SER A 137 4.40 6.72 -18.23
N LYS A 138 5.19 6.20 -19.20
CA LYS A 138 4.78 6.14 -20.63
C LYS A 138 4.18 7.46 -21.17
N ASN A 139 4.78 8.60 -20.81
CA ASN A 139 4.35 9.96 -21.18
C ASN A 139 2.95 10.38 -20.69
N ARG A 140 2.46 9.81 -19.59
CA ARG A 140 1.16 10.15 -19.00
C ARG A 140 1.20 10.04 -17.47
N HIS A 141 0.35 10.83 -16.81
CA HIS A 141 0.04 10.71 -15.39
C HIS A 141 -1.09 9.69 -15.15
N TYR A 142 -0.86 8.79 -14.20
CA TYR A 142 -1.80 7.74 -13.81
C TYR A 142 -2.37 7.92 -12.39
N GLY A 143 -2.00 9.01 -11.71
CA GLY A 143 -2.50 9.29 -10.37
C GLY A 143 -3.94 9.83 -10.38
N ASN A 144 -4.57 9.77 -9.21
CA ASN A 144 -5.95 10.20 -9.03
C ASN A 144 -6.04 11.64 -8.49
N GLU A 145 -6.83 12.49 -9.16
CA GLU A 145 -7.03 13.90 -8.78
C GLU A 145 -7.76 14.02 -7.43
N LYS A 146 -8.78 13.22 -7.18
CA LYS A 146 -9.53 13.22 -5.91
C LYS A 146 -8.69 12.75 -4.74
N LEU A 147 -7.72 11.86 -5.00
CA LEU A 147 -6.74 11.48 -3.99
C LEU A 147 -5.79 12.63 -3.65
N LEU A 148 -5.31 13.37 -4.66
CA LEU A 148 -4.50 14.58 -4.43
C LEU A 148 -5.27 15.62 -3.59
N GLU A 149 -6.53 15.92 -3.97
CA GLU A 149 -7.41 16.80 -3.22
C GLU A 149 -7.57 16.30 -1.77
N ARG A 150 -7.79 14.99 -1.58
CA ARG A 150 -8.02 14.43 -0.25
C ARG A 150 -6.79 14.49 0.64
N ILE A 151 -5.61 14.17 0.12
CA ILE A 151 -4.37 14.26 0.93
C ILE A 151 -4.06 15.70 1.33
N GLY A 152 -4.43 16.69 0.52
CA GLY A 152 -4.34 18.12 0.89
C GLY A 152 -5.25 18.52 2.05
N ILE A 153 -6.33 17.76 2.30
CA ILE A 153 -7.22 17.96 3.46
C ILE A 153 -6.77 17.15 4.67
N VAL A 154 -6.45 15.87 4.45
CA VAL A 154 -6.13 14.92 5.53
C VAL A 154 -4.73 15.18 6.09
N LYS A 155 -3.79 15.59 5.24
CA LYS A 155 -2.37 15.85 5.55
C LYS A 155 -1.72 14.72 6.35
N PRO A 156 -1.77 13.46 5.86
CA PRO A 156 -1.09 12.38 6.57
C PRO A 156 0.42 12.67 6.58
N LYS A 157 1.11 12.18 7.60
CA LYS A 157 2.58 12.31 7.66
C LYS A 157 3.25 11.50 6.56
N TYR A 158 2.70 10.32 6.29
CA TYR A 158 3.14 9.43 5.22
C TYR A 158 1.97 8.98 4.36
N HIS A 159 2.21 8.92 3.05
CA HIS A 159 1.29 8.29 2.10
C HIS A 159 2.05 7.24 1.30
N PHE A 160 1.70 5.98 1.53
CA PHE A 160 2.37 4.81 0.96
C PHE A 160 1.52 4.20 -0.15
N PHE A 161 2.12 4.01 -1.32
CA PHE A 161 1.46 3.47 -2.51
C PHE A 161 2.44 2.77 -3.47
N GLY A 162 1.91 2.31 -4.60
CA GLY A 162 2.64 1.57 -5.63
C GLY A 162 2.10 1.87 -7.02
N HIS A 163 1.71 0.82 -7.75
CA HIS A 163 1.02 0.82 -9.04
C HIS A 163 1.85 1.32 -10.24
N ILE A 164 2.57 2.43 -10.09
CA ILE A 164 3.36 3.02 -11.18
C ILE A 164 4.82 2.64 -11.02
N HIS A 165 5.19 1.48 -11.57
CA HIS A 165 6.50 0.83 -11.36
C HIS A 165 7.69 1.74 -11.71
N GLN A 166 7.59 2.49 -12.81
CA GLN A 166 8.63 3.42 -13.26
C GLN A 166 8.85 4.62 -12.32
N ALA A 167 7.85 4.93 -11.49
CA ALA A 167 7.87 6.09 -10.61
C ALA A 167 8.20 5.71 -9.15
N TYR A 168 8.83 4.55 -8.93
CA TYR A 168 9.41 4.16 -7.65
C TYR A 168 10.26 5.31 -7.07
N GLY A 169 9.97 5.73 -5.84
CA GLY A 169 10.61 6.92 -5.30
C GLY A 169 9.95 7.48 -4.05
N ILE A 170 10.48 8.62 -3.61
CA ILE A 170 9.97 9.39 -2.48
C ILE A 170 9.85 10.83 -2.93
N GLN A 171 8.70 11.45 -2.68
CA GLN A 171 8.43 12.84 -2.98
C GLN A 171 7.70 13.48 -1.81
N LYS A 172 8.09 14.70 -1.45
CA LYS A 172 7.38 15.49 -0.44
C LYS A 172 6.29 16.32 -1.13
N TYR A 173 5.07 16.25 -0.62
CA TYR A 173 3.96 17.09 -1.02
C TYR A 173 3.43 17.82 0.21
N GLU A 174 3.56 19.14 0.24
CA GLU A 174 3.40 19.93 1.46
C GLU A 174 4.18 19.32 2.65
N GLU A 175 3.50 18.80 3.67
CA GLU A 175 4.09 18.16 4.84
C GLU A 175 4.09 16.63 4.75
N THR A 176 3.37 16.06 3.77
CA THR A 176 3.22 14.63 3.54
C THR A 176 4.44 14.08 2.79
N ILE A 177 4.98 12.96 3.28
CA ILE A 177 5.99 12.17 2.56
C ILE A 177 5.28 11.08 1.77
N CYS A 178 5.20 11.25 0.46
CA CYS A 178 4.62 10.31 -0.48
C CYS A 178 5.69 9.31 -0.96
N VAL A 179 5.36 8.03 -0.95
CA VAL A 179 6.30 6.95 -1.27
C VAL A 179 5.65 5.96 -2.21
N ASN A 180 6.27 5.79 -3.37
CA ASN A 180 6.01 4.69 -4.28
C ASN A 180 7.07 3.62 -4.04
N SER A 181 6.65 2.44 -3.54
CA SER A 181 7.55 1.30 -3.27
C SER A 181 7.26 0.08 -4.15
N ALA A 182 6.81 0.28 -5.40
CA ALA A 182 6.70 -0.79 -6.39
C ALA A 182 8.05 -1.50 -6.58
N VAL A 183 8.12 -2.78 -6.19
CA VAL A 183 9.40 -3.51 -6.16
C VAL A 183 9.81 -4.08 -7.53
N VAL A 184 8.84 -4.24 -8.43
CA VAL A 184 9.08 -4.69 -9.79
C VAL A 184 9.16 -3.54 -10.81
N ASN A 185 9.68 -3.81 -12.00
CA ASN A 185 9.53 -2.96 -13.18
C ASN A 185 8.32 -3.41 -14.05
N GLU A 186 8.16 -2.80 -15.21
CA GLU A 186 7.10 -3.12 -16.19
C GLU A 186 7.21 -4.55 -16.78
N ASN A 187 8.36 -5.20 -16.64
CA ASN A 187 8.58 -6.58 -17.05
C ASN A 187 8.40 -7.58 -15.90
N TYR A 188 7.89 -7.13 -14.75
CA TYR A 188 7.76 -7.92 -13.51
C TYR A 188 9.10 -8.46 -12.99
N GLU A 189 10.19 -7.74 -13.22
CA GLU A 189 11.50 -8.06 -12.66
C GLU A 189 11.71 -7.27 -11.37
N LEU A 190 12.17 -7.94 -10.31
CA LEU A 190 12.52 -7.30 -9.03
C LEU A 190 13.78 -6.44 -9.22
N VAL A 191 13.57 -5.14 -9.44
CA VAL A 191 14.66 -4.17 -9.65
C VAL A 191 14.79 -3.16 -8.52
N ASN A 192 13.75 -3.00 -7.71
CA ASN A 192 13.67 -2.03 -6.64
C ASN A 192 13.67 -2.73 -5.27
N THR A 193 14.16 -2.02 -4.25
CA THR A 193 14.20 -2.54 -2.87
C THR A 193 13.08 -1.93 -2.02
N PRO A 194 12.49 -2.69 -1.07
CA PRO A 194 11.61 -2.11 -0.05
C PRO A 194 12.23 -0.91 0.68
N LYS A 195 11.41 0.08 1.04
CA LYS A 195 11.86 1.33 1.67
C LYS A 195 11.69 1.28 3.19
N LEU A 196 12.81 1.43 3.92
CA LEU A 196 12.80 1.51 5.38
C LEU A 196 12.77 2.97 5.84
N PHE A 197 11.78 3.31 6.65
CA PHE A 197 11.61 4.63 7.26
C PHE A 197 11.83 4.57 8.75
N LYS A 198 12.56 5.55 9.28
CA LYS A 198 12.53 5.87 10.70
C LYS A 198 11.46 6.92 10.91
N ILE A 199 10.44 6.60 11.69
CA ILE A 199 9.39 7.54 12.04
C ILE A 199 9.75 8.18 13.39
N ASN A 200 9.83 9.51 13.40
CA ASN A 200 9.84 10.27 14.65
C ASN A 200 8.41 10.33 15.19
N LYS A 201 8.24 10.51 16.51
CA LYS A 201 6.94 10.59 17.21
C LYS A 201 5.87 11.20 16.29
N ILE A 202 4.91 10.34 15.94
CA ILE A 202 3.63 10.71 15.34
C ILE A 202 2.77 11.21 16.49
#